data_AF-A0A7S2Q9M2-F1
#
_entry.id   AF-A0A7S2Q9M2-F1
#
_cell.length_a   1.000
_cell.length_b   1.000
_cell.length_c   1.000
_cell.angle_alpha   90.00
_cell.angle_beta   90.00
_cell.angle_gamma   90.00
#
_symmetry.space_group_name_H-M   'P 1'
#
loop_
_entity.id
_entity.type
_entity.pdbx_description
1 polymer ?
#
loop_
_entity_poly.entity_id
_entity_poly.type
_entity_poly.pdbx_seq_one_letter_code
_entity_poly.pdbx_strand_id
1 'polypeptide(L)'
;DSAPRRGQSDEYRPQYRGKIKSFNEAKGFGFIDCKETLRTYGRDVFIHRQQMSDAGLWIGQEVIFEVDLNKNGQPQARRLQAVTPGQSRPWESQGMGQGCYGGGGGGEAGGGG
;
A
#
# COMPACT_ATOMS: atom_id res chain seq x y z
N ASP A 1 -13.25 18.39 -38.28
CA ASP A 1 -13.71 18.83 -36.96
C ASP A 1 -14.07 17.59 -36.14
N SER A 2 -13.17 17.14 -35.27
CA SER A 2 -13.32 15.90 -34.49
C SER A 2 -13.31 16.25 -33.01
N ALA A 3 -14.49 16.56 -32.47
CA ALA A 3 -14.66 16.72 -31.03
C ALA A 3 -14.54 15.35 -30.32
N PRO A 4 -13.80 15.22 -29.21
CA PRO A 4 -13.82 14.01 -28.41
C PRO A 4 -15.19 13.87 -27.71
N ARG A 5 -15.92 12.83 -28.10
CA ARG A 5 -17.09 12.31 -27.38
C ARG A 5 -16.59 11.41 -26.25
N ARG A 6 -16.85 11.78 -25.00
CA ARG A 6 -17.40 10.94 -23.92
C ARG A 6 -17.10 11.57 -22.57
N GLY A 7 -18.15 12.03 -21.90
CA GLY A 7 -18.11 12.25 -20.46
C GLY A 7 -17.79 10.94 -19.75
N GLN A 8 -16.63 10.90 -19.15
CA GLN A 8 -16.41 10.19 -17.89
C GLN A 8 -16.00 11.30 -16.93
N SER A 9 -16.96 11.77 -16.15
CA SER A 9 -16.65 12.32 -14.85
C SER A 9 -16.09 11.15 -14.04
N ASP A 10 -14.81 10.83 -14.22
CA ASP A 10 -14.05 10.12 -13.20
C ASP A 10 -14.32 10.90 -11.92
N GLU A 11 -15.12 10.33 -11.01
CA GLU A 11 -15.27 10.86 -9.66
C GLU A 11 -13.85 10.88 -9.09
N TYR A 12 -13.19 12.03 -9.19
CA TYR A 12 -11.90 12.26 -8.58
C TYR A 12 -12.11 12.21 -7.08
N ARG A 13 -12.02 11.01 -6.50
CA ARG A 13 -12.08 10.80 -5.07
C ARG A 13 -10.73 11.21 -4.53
N PRO A 14 -10.63 12.32 -3.77
CA PRO A 14 -9.36 12.76 -3.23
C PRO A 14 -8.81 11.66 -2.33
N GLN A 15 -7.57 11.25 -2.59
CA GLN A 15 -6.83 10.34 -1.76
C GLN A 15 -6.09 11.14 -0.69
N TYR A 16 -6.27 10.73 0.56
CA TYR A 16 -5.66 11.35 1.73
C TYR A 16 -4.52 10.47 2.22
N ARG A 17 -3.44 11.09 2.66
CA ARG A 17 -2.32 10.41 3.33
C ARG A 17 -2.41 10.64 4.83
N GLY A 18 -2.33 9.56 5.60
CA GLY A 18 -2.38 9.61 7.05
C GLY A 18 -1.60 8.49 7.70
N LYS A 19 -1.62 8.46 9.02
CA LYS A 19 -0.92 7.45 9.82
C LYS A 19 -1.92 6.77 10.76
N ILE A 20 -1.86 5.45 10.86
CA ILE A 20 -2.74 4.71 11.78
C ILE A 20 -2.34 5.09 13.22
N LYS A 21 -3.22 5.80 13.92
CA LYS A 21 -2.98 6.34 15.26
C LYS A 21 -3.16 5.27 16.32
N SER A 22 -4.26 4.55 16.21
CA SER A 22 -4.64 3.50 17.14
C SER A 22 -5.54 2.51 16.44
N PHE A 23 -5.41 1.25 16.83
CA PHE A 23 -6.28 0.17 16.38
C PHE A 23 -6.58 -0.72 17.57
N ASN A 24 -7.84 -1.04 17.76
CA ASN A 24 -8.29 -1.91 18.82
C ASN A 24 -8.86 -3.18 18.20
N GLU A 25 -8.06 -4.25 18.21
CA GLU A 25 -8.46 -5.55 17.69
C GLU A 25 -9.68 -6.13 18.41
N ALA A 26 -9.77 -5.94 19.73
CA ALA A 26 -10.89 -6.43 20.54
C ALA A 26 -12.21 -5.74 20.17
N LYS A 27 -12.17 -4.44 19.88
CA LYS A 27 -13.35 -3.68 19.41
C LYS A 27 -13.57 -3.78 17.90
N GLY A 28 -12.55 -4.18 17.14
CA GLY A 28 -12.60 -4.33 15.69
C GLY A 28 -12.56 -3.03 14.89
N PHE A 29 -12.05 -1.93 15.47
CA PHE A 29 -11.94 -0.64 14.78
C PHE A 29 -10.71 0.15 15.22
N GLY A 30 -10.35 1.15 14.42
CA GLY A 30 -9.26 2.08 14.71
C GLY A 30 -9.50 3.47 14.13
N PHE A 31 -8.49 4.31 14.27
CA PHE A 31 -8.49 5.69 13.80
C PHE A 31 -7.19 6.02 13.06
N ILE A 32 -7.34 6.80 12.00
CA ILE A 32 -6.21 7.33 11.22
C ILE A 32 -6.08 8.81 11.52
N ASP A 33 -4.87 9.21 11.91
CA ASP A 33 -4.48 10.60 12.09
C ASP A 33 -4.17 11.18 10.71
N CYS A 34 -4.98 12.15 10.29
CA CYS A 34 -4.75 12.91 9.06
C CYS A 34 -5.18 14.36 9.29
N LYS A 35 -4.23 15.29 9.16
CA LYS A 35 -4.47 16.72 9.39
C LYS A 35 -5.45 17.32 8.38
N GLU A 36 -5.47 16.78 7.17
CA GLU A 36 -6.36 17.25 6.11
C GLU A 36 -7.81 16.87 6.41
N THR A 37 -8.07 15.62 6.77
CA THR A 37 -9.43 15.17 7.14
C THR A 37 -9.88 15.79 8.46
N LEU A 38 -8.97 16.01 9.42
CA LEU A 38 -9.28 16.73 10.65
C LEU A 38 -9.69 18.18 10.36
N ARG A 39 -9.04 18.85 9.39
CA ARG A 39 -9.41 20.21 8.98
C ARG A 39 -10.73 20.26 8.20
N THR A 40 -10.95 19.28 7.31
CA THR A 40 -12.14 19.21 6.45
C THR A 40 -13.39 18.74 7.20
N TYR A 41 -13.25 17.73 8.06
CA TYR A 41 -14.37 17.05 8.74
C TYR A 41 -14.40 17.25 10.26
N GLY A 42 -13.38 17.89 10.83
CA GLY A 42 -13.28 18.14 12.28
C GLY A 42 -12.98 16.90 13.12
N ARG A 43 -12.64 15.76 12.51
CA ARG A 43 -12.47 14.49 13.24
C ARG A 43 -11.51 13.51 12.55
N ASP A 44 -11.05 12.54 13.33
CA ASP A 44 -10.26 11.40 12.85
C ASP A 44 -11.09 10.48 11.94
N VAL A 45 -10.42 9.77 11.05
CA VAL A 45 -11.07 8.89 10.07
C VAL A 45 -11.25 7.51 10.65
N PHE A 46 -12.47 7.00 10.59
CA PHE A 46 -12.81 5.67 11.11
C PHE A 46 -12.34 4.57 10.16
N ILE A 47 -11.66 3.56 10.70
CA ILE A 47 -11.26 2.36 9.98
C ILE A 47 -11.78 1.09 10.68
N HIS A 48 -12.31 0.17 9.88
CA HIS A 48 -12.82 -1.12 10.35
C HIS A 48 -11.74 -2.21 10.27
N ARG A 49 -11.78 -3.20 11.19
CA ARG A 49 -10.81 -4.31 11.22
C ARG A 49 -10.66 -5.03 9.89
N GLN A 50 -11.75 -5.19 9.16
CA GLN A 50 -11.73 -5.91 7.90
C GLN A 50 -10.89 -5.17 6.84
N GLN A 51 -10.90 -3.84 6.85
CA GLN A 51 -10.08 -3.04 5.94
C GLN A 51 -8.59 -3.08 6.35
N MET A 52 -8.30 -3.12 7.65
CA MET A 52 -6.93 -3.31 8.17
C MET A 52 -6.36 -4.67 7.79
N SER A 53 -7.12 -5.74 8.03
CA SER A 53 -6.68 -7.11 7.76
C SER A 53 -6.52 -7.38 6.26
N ASP A 54 -7.42 -6.87 5.43
CA ASP A 54 -7.34 -6.99 3.96
C ASP A 54 -6.10 -6.30 3.38
N ALA A 55 -5.77 -5.10 3.89
CA ALA A 55 -4.60 -4.34 3.46
C ALA A 55 -3.30 -4.70 4.22
N GLY A 56 -3.35 -5.58 5.23
CA GLY A 56 -2.19 -6.00 6.02
C GLY A 56 -1.52 -4.86 6.79
N LEU A 57 -2.31 -3.94 7.37
CA LEU A 57 -1.83 -2.70 7.97
C LEU A 57 -1.60 -2.80 9.48
N TRP A 58 -0.67 -2.00 10.01
CA TRP A 58 -0.36 -1.93 11.44
C TRP A 58 -0.38 -0.51 12.03
N ILE A 59 -0.47 -0.44 13.37
CA ILE A 59 -0.46 0.84 14.10
C ILE A 59 0.88 1.54 13.87
N GLY A 60 0.82 2.83 13.52
CA GLY A 60 1.99 3.64 13.21
C GLY A 60 2.47 3.54 11.76
N GLN A 61 1.81 2.75 10.91
CA GLN A 61 2.08 2.71 9.48
C GLN A 61 1.46 3.93 8.77
N GLU A 62 2.17 4.43 7.77
CA GLU A 62 1.63 5.42 6.84
C GLU A 62 0.79 4.74 5.77
N VAL A 63 -0.36 5.33 5.49
CA VAL A 63 -1.36 4.77 4.58
C VAL A 63 -1.95 5.86 3.72
N ILE A 64 -2.27 5.51 2.48
CA ILE A 64 -3.10 6.30 1.58
C ILE A 64 -4.51 5.71 1.62
N PHE A 65 -5.52 6.56 1.74
CA PHE A 65 -6.91 6.12 1.83
C PHE A 65 -7.84 7.14 1.19
N GLU A 66 -9.00 6.67 0.74
CA GLU A 66 -10.10 7.54 0.31
C GLU A 66 -11.03 7.79 1.50
N VAL A 67 -11.59 9.00 1.59
CA VAL A 67 -12.63 9.31 2.58
C VAL A 67 -14.00 9.20 1.93
N ASP A 68 -14.84 8.38 2.54
CA ASP A 68 -16.26 8.28 2.19
C ASP A 68 -17.10 8.70 3.40
N LEU A 69 -18.15 9.48 3.19
CA LEU A 69 -19.04 9.89 4.26
C LEU A 69 -20.15 8.85 4.44
N ASN A 70 -20.26 8.30 5.64
CA ASN A 70 -21.37 7.39 5.94
C ASN A 70 -22.72 8.14 5.97
N LYS A 71 -23.83 7.39 6.16
CA LYS A 71 -25.20 7.94 6.26
C LYS A 71 -25.38 9.01 7.36
N ASN A 72 -24.46 9.06 8.31
CA ASN A 72 -24.46 9.98 9.44
C ASN A 72 -23.47 11.14 9.23
N GLY A 73 -22.91 11.28 8.02
CA GLY A 73 -21.92 12.31 7.68
C GLY A 73 -20.57 12.13 8.37
N GLN A 74 -20.22 10.90 8.78
CA GLN A 74 -18.93 10.62 9.44
C GLN A 74 -17.93 10.07 8.42
N PRO A 75 -16.67 10.57 8.43
CA PRO A 75 -15.63 10.14 7.50
C PRO A 75 -15.16 8.72 7.83
N GLN A 76 -15.26 7.85 6.83
CA GLN A 76 -14.83 6.47 6.87
C GLN A 76 -13.74 6.23 5.84
N ALA A 77 -12.66 5.58 6.26
CA ALA A 77 -11.57 5.19 5.35
C ALA A 77 -12.02 4.06 4.43
N ARG A 78 -11.75 4.20 3.14
CA ARG A 78 -11.95 3.20 2.11
C ARG A 78 -10.69 3.06 1.27
N ARG A 79 -10.53 1.89 0.63
CA ARG A 79 -9.40 1.59 -0.27
C ARG A 79 -8.05 1.97 0.35
N LEU A 80 -7.77 1.39 1.50
CA LEU A 80 -6.51 1.64 2.19
C LEU A 80 -5.35 0.97 1.48
N GLN A 81 -4.27 1.72 1.33
CA GLN A 81 -3.02 1.25 0.73
C GLN A 81 -1.87 1.58 1.67
N ALA A 82 -1.04 0.58 1.96
CA ALA A 82 0.20 0.77 2.67
C ALA A 82 1.12 1.70 1.87
N VAL A 83 1.56 2.80 2.47
CA VAL A 83 2.70 3.54 1.95
C VAL A 83 3.94 2.77 2.39
N THR A 84 4.49 1.96 1.49
CA THR A 84 5.78 1.30 1.76
C THR A 84 6.88 2.35 1.56
N PRO A 85 7.57 2.83 2.61
CA PRO A 85 8.70 3.72 2.44
C PRO A 85 9.85 2.89 1.87
N GLY A 86 9.99 2.89 0.55
CA GLY A 86 11.04 2.16 -0.12
C GLY A 86 11.02 0.67 0.21
N GLN A 87 10.45 -0.13 -0.70
CA GLN A 87 11.32 -1.19 -1.19
C GLN A 87 12.53 -0.48 -1.83
N SER A 88 13.52 -0.09 -1.02
CA SER A 88 14.89 -0.28 -1.42
C SER A 88 14.92 -1.73 -1.85
N ARG A 89 14.95 -1.91 -3.17
CA ARG A 89 15.08 -3.21 -3.78
C ARG A 89 16.26 -3.84 -3.04
N PRO A 90 16.17 -5.06 -2.49
CA PRO A 90 17.24 -5.65 -1.69
C PRO A 90 18.55 -5.90 -2.48
N TRP A 91 18.76 -5.25 -3.62
CA TRP A 91 19.98 -5.31 -4.41
C TRP A 91 20.79 -3.99 -4.42
N GLU A 92 20.34 -2.92 -3.76
CA GLU A 92 21.09 -1.66 -3.62
C GLU A 92 21.71 -1.50 -2.22
N SER A 93 22.36 -2.56 -1.75
CA SER A 93 23.37 -2.46 -0.71
C SER A 93 24.43 -3.52 -1.01
N GLN A 94 25.40 -3.12 -1.86
CA GLN A 94 26.55 -3.90 -2.35
C GLN A 94 26.15 -5.03 -3.33
N GLY A 95 26.42 -4.94 -4.63
CA GLY A 95 27.67 -4.48 -5.24
C GLY A 95 28.71 -5.59 -5.39
N MET A 96 28.32 -6.84 -5.68
CA MET A 96 29.18 -7.87 -6.31
C MET A 96 28.34 -8.66 -7.32
N GLY A 97 28.36 -8.22 -8.57
CA GLY A 97 27.86 -8.99 -9.69
C GLY A 97 28.80 -10.15 -10.03
N GLN A 98 28.25 -11.35 -10.13
CA GLN A 98 28.24 -12.18 -11.34
C GLN A 98 27.81 -13.60 -10.98
N GLY A 99 26.61 -13.97 -11.42
CA GLY A 99 26.23 -15.36 -11.53
C GLY A 99 27.03 -16.04 -12.63
N CYS A 100 27.62 -17.18 -12.31
CA CYS A 100 28.04 -18.17 -13.29
C CYS A 100 27.00 -19.30 -13.28
N TYR A 101 25.91 -19.11 -14.02
CA TYR A 101 25.18 -20.23 -14.60
C TYR A 101 25.58 -20.33 -16.07
N GLY A 102 26.33 -21.38 -16.39
CA GLY A 102 26.68 -21.80 -17.73
C GLY A 102 26.98 -23.29 -17.66
N GLY A 103 26.07 -24.10 -18.18
CA GLY A 103 26.10 -25.56 -18.10
C GLY A 103 26.96 -26.25 -19.17
N GLY A 104 26.93 -27.59 -19.13
CA GLY A 104 27.59 -28.54 -20.04
C GLY A 104 28.68 -29.33 -19.32
N GLY A 105 28.73 -30.67 -19.22
CA GLY A 105 28.16 -31.72 -20.04
C GLY A 105 29.31 -32.52 -20.70
N GLY A 106 29.45 -33.82 -20.35
CA GLY A 106 30.40 -34.79 -20.94
C GLY A 106 31.78 -34.79 -20.27
N GLY A 107 32.49 -35.89 -20.00
CA GLY A 107 32.46 -37.26 -20.51
C GLY A 107 33.91 -37.71 -20.77
N GLU A 108 34.35 -38.74 -20.05
CA GLU A 108 35.31 -39.81 -20.47
C GLU A 108 36.78 -39.50 -20.86
N ALA A 109 37.72 -40.11 -20.09
CA ALA A 109 38.96 -40.84 -20.46
C ALA A 109 39.90 -40.83 -19.23
N GLY A 110 40.53 -41.89 -18.72
CA GLY A 110 41.02 -43.14 -19.32
C GLY A 110 42.57 -43.18 -19.26
N GLY A 111 43.14 -44.09 -18.45
CA GLY A 111 44.57 -44.44 -18.38
C GLY A 111 45.36 -43.71 -17.28
N GLY A 112 46.24 -44.30 -16.48
CA GLY A 112 46.90 -45.60 -16.46
C GLY A 112 48.19 -45.41 -15.64
N GLY A 113 48.51 -46.35 -14.75
CA GLY A 113 49.71 -46.34 -13.91
C GLY A 113 49.74 -47.54 -13.00
#